data_AF-A0AAD6D713-F1
#
_entry.id   AF-A0AAD6D713-F1
#
_cell.length_a   1.000
_cell.length_b   1.000
_cell.length_c   1.000
_cell.angle_alpha   90.00
_cell.angle_beta   90.00
_cell.angle_gamma   90.00
#
_symmetry.space_group_name_H-M   'P 1'
#
loop_
_entity.id
_entity.type
_entity.pdbx_description
1 polymer ?
#
loop_
_entity_poly.entity_id
_entity_poly.type
_entity_poly.pdbx_seq_one_letter_code
_entity_poly.pdbx_strand_id
1 'polypeptide(L)'
;TVMSRAFSTAAQKLKSLSWSNKGTTQDVAWVKEYAEKAVDLVPQLLDKVDSGTVQGDPHPTPRNDDPLHGSITLKKGESRVTSAHVYPDGTVVFSKSLYGRVKLPRTAEAPEGSGPVQ
;
A
#
# COMPACT_ATOMS: atom_id res chain seq x y z
N THR A 1 22.26 -34.03 -16.64
CA THR A 1 22.05 -33.48 -15.29
C THR A 1 21.33 -32.15 -15.41
N VAL A 2 20.03 -32.11 -15.09
CA VAL A 2 19.26 -30.86 -15.11
C VAL A 2 19.38 -30.24 -13.72
N MET A 3 20.09 -29.12 -13.61
CA MET A 3 20.18 -28.34 -12.38
C MET A 3 18.85 -27.60 -12.18
N SER A 4 18.02 -28.07 -11.26
CA SER A 4 16.89 -27.31 -10.74
C SER A 4 17.45 -26.15 -9.92
N ARG A 5 17.28 -24.92 -10.41
CA ARG A 5 17.56 -23.71 -9.62
C ARG A 5 16.42 -23.57 -8.62
N ALA A 6 16.67 -23.94 -7.37
CA ALA A 6 15.75 -23.63 -6.28
C ALA A 6 15.71 -22.11 -6.12
N PHE A 7 14.58 -21.49 -6.46
CA PHE A 7 14.30 -20.11 -6.08
C PHE A 7 14.05 -20.12 -4.58
N SER A 8 15.07 -19.76 -3.78
CA SER A 8 14.88 -19.46 -2.37
C SER A 8 14.04 -18.19 -2.26
N THR A 9 12.73 -18.33 -2.12
CA THR A 9 11.91 -17.29 -1.51
C THR A 9 12.31 -17.19 -0.05
N ALA A 10 13.23 -16.29 0.27
CA ALA A 10 13.36 -15.83 1.65
C ALA A 10 11.96 -15.37 2.08
N ALA A 11 11.38 -16.01 3.08
CA ALA A 11 10.16 -15.53 3.72
C ALA A 11 10.52 -14.18 4.36
N GLN A 12 10.33 -13.08 3.61
CA GLN A 12 10.40 -11.75 4.18
C GLN A 12 9.35 -11.71 5.28
N LYS A 13 9.77 -11.35 6.50
CA LYS A 13 8.85 -11.10 7.59
C LYS A 13 7.97 -9.95 7.15
N LEU A 14 6.77 -10.27 6.66
CA LEU A 14 5.79 -9.30 6.23
C LEU A 14 5.60 -8.30 7.35
N LYS A 15 5.69 -7.03 7.01
CA LYS A 15 5.55 -5.99 8.01
C LYS A 15 4.14 -6.01 8.56
N SER A 16 4.02 -6.12 9.88
CA SER A 16 2.76 -5.98 10.59
C SER A 16 2.72 -4.57 11.16
N LEU A 17 2.19 -3.62 10.40
CA LEU A 17 2.05 -2.23 10.85
C LEU A 17 0.92 -2.13 11.88
N SER A 18 1.10 -1.27 12.87
CA SER A 18 -0.01 -0.91 13.78
C SER A 18 -1.00 -0.02 13.02
N TRP A 19 -2.18 -0.56 12.71
CA TRP A 19 -3.20 0.14 11.93
C TRP A 19 -4.27 0.80 12.78
N SER A 20 -4.68 2.00 12.36
CA SER A 20 -5.91 2.65 12.81
C SER A 20 -6.76 3.10 11.62
N ASN A 21 -8.04 3.37 11.88
CA ASN A 21 -8.98 3.88 10.90
C ASN A 21 -9.46 5.25 11.37
N LYS A 22 -9.50 6.26 10.50
CA LYS A 22 -10.03 7.59 10.80
C LYS A 22 -11.23 7.88 9.90
N GLY A 23 -12.44 7.71 10.44
CA GLY A 23 -13.67 7.93 9.68
C GLY A 23 -13.92 6.88 8.59
N THR A 24 -13.25 5.74 8.64
CA THR A 24 -13.49 4.60 7.74
C THR A 24 -14.60 3.72 8.30
N THR A 25 -15.62 3.47 7.49
CA THR A 25 -16.79 2.63 7.80
C THR A 25 -16.84 1.35 6.97
N GLN A 26 -16.11 1.29 5.85
CA GLN A 26 -16.02 0.12 4.98
C GLN A 26 -14.90 -0.85 5.40
N ASP A 27 -14.98 -2.10 4.93
CA ASP A 27 -13.85 -3.02 5.03
C ASP A 27 -12.72 -2.56 4.09
N VAL A 28 -11.54 -2.34 4.70
CA VAL A 28 -10.34 -1.80 4.04
C VAL A 28 -9.13 -2.71 4.26
N ALA A 29 -9.35 -4.01 4.51
CA ALA A 29 -8.26 -4.98 4.64
C ALA A 29 -7.30 -4.93 3.45
N TRP A 30 -7.84 -4.85 2.22
CA TRP A 30 -7.05 -4.75 0.99
C TRP A 30 -6.13 -3.52 0.95
N VAL A 31 -6.57 -2.37 1.49
CA VAL A 31 -5.77 -1.14 1.56
C VAL A 31 -4.56 -1.33 2.45
N LYS A 32 -4.76 -1.94 3.62
CA LYS A 32 -3.72 -2.18 4.62
C LYS A 32 -2.69 -3.19 4.11
N GLU A 33 -3.17 -4.28 3.51
CA GLU A 33 -2.33 -5.32 2.94
C GLU A 33 -1.43 -4.79 1.82
N TYR A 34 -1.98 -4.06 0.85
CA TYR A 34 -1.15 -3.46 -0.21
C TYR A 34 -0.17 -2.44 0.33
N ALA A 35 -0.56 -1.65 1.33
CA ALA A 35 0.34 -0.68 1.94
C ALA A 35 1.53 -1.34 2.63
N GLU A 36 1.32 -2.41 3.39
CA GLU A 36 2.39 -3.17 4.04
C GLU A 36 3.36 -3.76 3.02
N LYS A 37 2.83 -4.47 2.02
CA LYS A 37 3.63 -5.04 0.93
C LYS A 37 4.40 -3.97 0.16
N ALA A 38 3.79 -2.81 -0.09
CA ALA A 38 4.45 -1.70 -0.77
C ALA A 38 5.58 -1.09 0.09
N VAL A 39 5.39 -0.99 1.41
CA VAL A 39 6.45 -0.57 2.34
C VAL A 39 7.62 -1.55 2.31
N ASP A 40 7.34 -2.86 2.25
CA ASP A 40 8.38 -3.90 2.18
C ASP A 40 9.22 -3.84 0.90
N LEU A 41 8.65 -3.31 -0.20
CA LEU A 41 9.35 -3.14 -1.47
C LEU A 41 10.08 -1.80 -1.61
N VAL A 42 9.98 -0.90 -0.63
CA VAL A 42 10.66 0.41 -0.64
C VAL A 42 11.70 0.43 0.49
N PRO A 43 12.99 0.15 0.21
CA PRO A 43 14.03 0.05 1.24
C PRO A 43 14.11 1.25 2.19
N GLN A 44 13.81 2.44 1.65
CA GLN A 44 13.86 3.70 2.39
C GLN A 44 12.74 3.85 3.45
N LEU A 45 11.73 2.97 3.45
CA LEU A 45 10.61 2.94 4.38
C LEU A 45 10.68 1.81 5.42
N LEU A 46 11.55 0.80 5.21
CA LEU A 46 11.60 -0.42 6.02
C LEU A 46 11.79 -0.16 7.51
N ASP A 47 12.72 0.70 7.90
CA ASP A 47 12.94 1.03 9.32
C ASP A 47 12.21 2.30 9.77
N LYS A 48 11.64 3.03 8.81
CA LYS A 48 11.04 4.35 9.01
C LYS A 48 9.53 4.33 9.17
N VAL A 49 8.86 3.20 8.99
CA VAL A 49 7.42 3.10 9.18
C VAL A 49 7.13 2.01 10.20
N ASP A 50 6.29 2.28 11.19
CA ASP A 50 5.82 1.28 12.18
C ASP A 50 4.30 1.25 12.33
N SER A 51 3.62 2.25 11.79
CA SER A 51 2.17 2.39 11.90
C SER A 51 1.57 3.08 10.68
N GLY A 52 0.27 2.85 10.50
CA GLY A 52 -0.50 3.40 9.40
C GLY A 52 -1.91 3.77 9.83
N THR A 53 -2.49 4.77 9.17
CA THR A 53 -3.89 5.16 9.37
C THR A 53 -4.59 5.29 8.04
N VAL A 54 -5.67 4.55 7.85
CA VAL A 54 -6.60 4.73 6.71
C VAL A 54 -7.43 5.99 6.96
N GLN A 55 -7.51 6.86 5.95
CA GLN A 55 -8.14 8.18 6.02
C GLN A 55 -9.48 8.15 5.27
N GLY A 56 -10.57 7.94 6.00
CA GLY A 56 -11.91 7.82 5.44
C GLY A 56 -12.13 6.51 4.69
N ASP A 57 -13.26 6.44 4.00
CA ASP A 57 -13.57 5.34 3.10
C ASP A 57 -12.87 5.49 1.74
N PRO A 58 -12.53 4.39 1.05
CA PRO A 58 -12.05 4.46 -0.32
C PRO A 58 -13.06 5.16 -1.23
N HIS A 59 -12.59 6.09 -2.06
CA HIS A 59 -13.42 6.86 -2.99
C HIS A 59 -12.63 7.28 -4.23
N PRO A 60 -13.28 7.55 -5.36
CA PRO A 60 -12.65 8.23 -6.48
C PRO A 60 -12.52 9.73 -6.21
N THR A 61 -11.57 10.40 -6.87
CA THR A 61 -11.51 11.87 -6.95
C THR A 61 -11.68 12.31 -8.41
N PRO A 62 -12.93 12.51 -8.90
CA PRO A 62 -13.20 12.76 -10.31
C PRO A 62 -12.55 14.02 -10.88
N ARG A 63 -12.34 15.06 -10.04
CA ARG A 63 -11.71 16.32 -10.48
C ARG A 63 -10.30 16.14 -11.05
N ASN A 64 -9.62 15.07 -10.64
CA ASN A 64 -8.23 14.79 -11.02
C ASN A 64 -8.11 13.52 -11.87
N ASP A 65 -9.24 12.98 -12.37
CA ASP A 65 -9.31 11.67 -13.01
C ASP A 65 -8.65 10.56 -12.17
N ASP A 66 -8.72 10.68 -10.84
CA ASP A 66 -8.12 9.73 -9.89
C ASP A 66 -9.18 8.66 -9.53
N PRO A 67 -8.99 7.40 -9.96
CA PRO A 67 -10.00 6.35 -9.76
C PRO A 67 -10.14 5.98 -8.28
N LEU A 68 -11.01 5.02 -7.98
CA LEU A 68 -11.22 4.50 -6.63
C LEU A 68 -9.89 4.19 -5.94
N HIS A 69 -9.64 4.79 -4.78
CA HIS A 69 -8.45 4.53 -3.98
C HIS A 69 -8.73 4.67 -2.49
N GLY A 70 -7.97 3.93 -1.68
CA GLY A 70 -7.82 4.18 -0.26
C GLY A 70 -6.72 5.21 0.00
N SER A 71 -6.98 6.18 0.87
CA SER A 71 -5.97 7.15 1.33
C SER A 71 -5.35 6.70 2.65
N ILE A 72 -4.03 6.69 2.75
CA ILE A 72 -3.33 6.32 4.00
C ILE A 72 -2.31 7.37 4.44
N THR A 73 -2.06 7.45 5.74
CA THR A 73 -0.88 8.10 6.33
C THR A 73 0.01 7.05 6.99
N LEU A 74 1.32 7.12 6.74
CA LEU A 74 2.32 6.23 7.34
C LEU A 74 3.20 7.01 8.32
N LYS A 75 3.51 6.41 9.48
CA LYS A 75 4.23 7.08 10.58
C LYS A 75 5.37 6.23 11.17
N LYS A 76 6.26 6.91 11.89
CA LYS A 76 7.20 6.36 12.87
C LYS A 76 6.88 6.96 14.23
N GLY A 77 6.37 6.16 15.16
CA GLY A 77 5.74 6.68 16.37
C GLY A 77 4.71 7.75 16.00
N GLU A 78 4.83 8.95 16.58
CA GLU A 78 3.91 10.06 16.30
C GLU A 78 4.23 10.86 15.03
N SER A 79 5.41 10.68 14.46
CA SER A 79 5.87 11.49 13.32
C SER A 79 5.39 10.93 11.98
N ARG A 80 4.76 11.78 11.17
CA ARG A 80 4.37 11.42 9.80
C ARG A 80 5.60 11.25 8.90
N VAL A 81 5.66 10.11 8.22
CA VAL A 81 6.74 9.77 7.27
C VAL A 81 6.30 10.10 5.86
N THR A 82 5.12 9.63 5.45
CA THR A 82 4.54 9.90 4.13
C THR A 82 3.02 9.62 4.13
N SER A 83 2.38 9.77 2.98
CA SER A 83 1.04 9.26 2.69
C SER A 83 1.04 8.54 1.35
N ALA A 84 0.02 7.76 1.07
CA ALA A 84 -0.15 7.13 -0.23
C ALA A 84 -1.62 7.01 -0.63
N HIS A 85 -1.84 6.94 -1.94
CA HIS A 85 -3.07 6.39 -2.51
C HIS A 85 -2.83 4.91 -2.84
N VAL A 86 -3.77 4.07 -2.43
CA VAL A 86 -3.74 2.61 -2.60
C VAL A 86 -4.90 2.22 -3.49
N TYR A 87 -4.63 1.62 -4.64
CA TYR A 87 -5.61 1.35 -5.68
C TYR A 87 -6.00 -0.13 -5.71
N PRO A 88 -7.26 -0.46 -6.08
CA PRO A 88 -7.73 -1.85 -6.09
C PRO A 88 -6.93 -2.77 -7.01
N ASP A 89 -6.31 -2.22 -8.05
CA ASP A 89 -5.46 -2.95 -8.98
C ASP A 89 -4.08 -3.33 -8.40
N GLY A 90 -3.79 -2.99 -7.14
CA GLY A 90 -2.50 -3.22 -6.47
C GLY A 90 -1.47 -2.12 -6.70
N THR A 91 -1.82 -1.02 -7.37
CA THR A 91 -0.95 0.16 -7.45
C THR A 91 -0.94 0.89 -6.11
N VAL A 92 0.23 1.28 -5.63
CA VAL A 92 0.40 2.16 -4.46
C VAL A 92 1.26 3.34 -4.89
N VAL A 93 0.73 4.57 -4.75
CA VAL A 93 1.41 5.81 -5.12
C VAL A 93 1.71 6.60 -3.86
N PHE A 94 2.99 6.68 -3.49
CA PHE A 94 3.42 7.49 -2.36
C PHE A 94 3.43 8.98 -2.73
N SER A 95 3.00 9.84 -1.81
CA SER A 95 2.97 11.29 -2.01
C SER A 95 4.36 11.91 -2.11
N LYS A 96 5.37 11.27 -1.49
CA LYS A 96 6.77 11.65 -1.66
C LYS A 96 7.33 10.92 -2.88
N SER A 97 7.66 11.68 -3.93
CA SER A 97 8.19 11.16 -5.20
C SER A 97 9.41 10.25 -5.04
N LEU A 98 10.22 10.46 -4.00
CA LEU A 98 11.39 9.65 -3.69
C LEU A 98 11.04 8.16 -3.41
N TYR A 99 9.84 7.87 -2.91
CA TYR A 99 9.36 6.50 -2.66
C TYR A 99 8.63 5.93 -3.89
N GLY A 100 8.24 6.79 -4.83
CA GLY A 100 7.70 6.41 -6.13
C GLY A 100 6.34 5.72 -6.09
N ARG A 101 6.11 4.91 -7.13
CA ARG A 101 4.94 4.07 -7.32
C ARG A 101 5.36 2.61 -7.24
N VAL A 102 4.62 1.82 -6.49
CA VAL A 102 4.79 0.36 -6.40
C VAL A 102 3.59 -0.31 -7.07
N LYS A 103 3.84 -1.37 -7.84
CA LYS A 103 2.81 -2.21 -8.43
C LYS A 103 2.89 -3.61 -7.83
N LEU A 104 1.81 -4.02 -7.17
CA LEU A 104 1.64 -5.35 -6.60
C LEU A 104 0.67 -6.17 -7.47
N PRO A 105 0.75 -7.52 -7.41
CA PRO A 105 -0.32 -8.37 -7.92
C PRO A 105 -1.64 -8.07 -7.22
N ARG A 106 -2.75 -8.06 -7.98
CA ARG A 106 -4.08 -7.85 -7.41
C ARG A 106 -4.47 -9.01 -6.50
N THR A 107 -5.02 -8.73 -5.33
CA THR A 107 -5.61 -9.69 -4.39
C THR A 107 -7.10 -9.87 -4.64
N ALA A 108 -7.68 -10.98 -4.19
CA ALA A 108 -9.09 -11.30 -4.41
C ALA A 108 -10.03 -10.42 -3.56
N GLU A 109 -9.51 -9.93 -2.44
CA GLU A 109 -10.19 -9.09 -1.45
C GLU A 109 -10.32 -7.63 -1.90
N ALA A 110 -9.48 -7.20 -2.86
CA ALA A 110 -9.59 -5.88 -3.42
C ALA A 110 -10.82 -5.78 -4.35
N PRO A 111 -11.62 -4.70 -4.25
CA PRO A 111 -12.75 -4.52 -5.15
C PRO A 111 -12.31 -4.46 -6.62
N GLU A 112 -13.27 -4.51 -7.54
CA GLU A 112 -12.96 -4.17 -8.93
C GLU A 112 -12.56 -2.70 -9.04
N GLY A 113 -11.56 -2.41 -9.85
CA GLY A 113 -11.07 -1.05 -10.04
C GLY A 113 -9.75 -0.99 -10.79
N SER A 114 -9.40 0.20 -11.25
CA SER A 114 -8.16 0.49 -11.97
C SER A 114 -7.19 1.29 -11.10
N GLY A 115 -5.91 1.26 -11.49
CA GLY A 115 -4.92 2.21 -11.00
C GLY A 115 -5.05 3.57 -11.72
N PRO A 116 -4.32 4.59 -11.24
CA PRO A 116 -4.30 5.90 -11.87
C PRO A 116 -3.65 5.78 -13.25
N VAL A 117 -4.10 6.64 -14.19
CA VAL A 117 -3.52 6.72 -15.54
C VAL A 117 -2.02 7.03 -15.44
N GLN A 118 -1.21 6.40 -16.30
CA GLN A 118 0.25 6.57 -16.30
C GLN A 118 0.69 7.85 -16.98
#